data_AF-A0A7S4P7Q4-F1
#
_entry.id   AF-A0A7S4P7Q4-F1
#
_cell.length_a   1.000
_cell.length_b   1.000
_cell.length_c   1.000
_cell.angle_alpha   90.00
_cell.angle_beta   90.00
_cell.angle_gamma   90.00
#
_symmetry.space_group_name_H-M   'P 1'
#
loop_
_entity.id
_entity.type
_entity.pdbx_description
1 polymer ?
#
loop_
_entity_poly.entity_id
_entity_poly.type
_entity_poly.pdbx_seq_one_letter_code
_entity_poly.pdbx_strand_id
1 'polypeptide(L)'
;MVKMHRHVITAQKAKVDVSIRRSAHARYSRLKPDKSSIQTAIVPVIIEVPRDQRNKLEYDKDTGTLQLDRVLHSSCHYPGDYGFVPGTLCPDGDPIDVVVLSKFALTPGVVAQCRIVGVMDMEDEKGGDAKLIAVVASEPRTLSIMDIDHVPIHVKSEIQQFFELYKSLEAKPGKPKWVKIRSWGDREQALKELKDSIDLYATSMECLNRMRA
;
A
#
# COMPACT_ATOMS: atom_id res chain seq x y z
N MET A 1 26.99 -19.43 -12.50
CA MET A 1 26.06 -18.32 -12.17
C MET A 1 24.60 -18.73 -11.96
N VAL A 2 24.18 -20.00 -12.14
CA VAL A 2 22.76 -20.42 -12.03
C VAL A 2 22.30 -20.80 -10.60
N LYS A 3 23.23 -21.09 -9.67
CA LYS A 3 22.88 -21.53 -8.29
C LYS A 3 22.42 -20.40 -7.35
N MET A 4 22.87 -19.15 -7.56
CA MET A 4 22.45 -17.99 -6.74
C MET A 4 20.99 -17.59 -6.98
N HIS A 5 20.49 -17.69 -8.22
CA HIS A 5 19.11 -17.32 -8.54
C HIS A 5 18.08 -18.27 -7.90
N ARG A 6 18.39 -19.57 -7.78
CA ARG A 6 17.49 -20.52 -7.11
C ARG A 6 17.31 -20.19 -5.62
N HIS A 7 18.37 -19.79 -4.91
CA HIS A 7 18.32 -19.51 -3.47
C HIS A 7 17.54 -18.23 -3.13
N VAL A 8 17.63 -17.20 -3.98
CA VAL A 8 16.82 -15.97 -3.82
C VAL A 8 15.33 -16.27 -3.99
N ILE A 9 14.98 -17.10 -4.99
CA ILE A 9 13.61 -17.55 -5.21
C ILE A 9 13.09 -18.40 -4.04
N THR A 10 13.91 -19.29 -3.44
CA THR A 10 13.47 -20.08 -2.28
C THR A 10 13.26 -19.23 -1.02
N ALA A 11 14.09 -18.22 -0.79
CA ALA A 11 13.97 -17.33 0.37
C ALA A 11 12.78 -16.35 0.25
N GLN A 12 12.51 -15.83 -0.95
CA GLN A 12 11.28 -15.09 -1.23
C GLN A 12 10.05 -15.99 -1.10
N LYS A 13 10.10 -17.22 -1.62
CA LYS A 13 8.99 -18.20 -1.48
C LYS A 13 8.64 -18.52 -0.02
N ALA A 14 9.63 -18.63 0.87
CA ALA A 14 9.39 -18.94 2.28
C ALA A 14 8.76 -17.75 3.06
N LYS A 15 9.13 -16.50 2.74
CA LYS A 15 8.49 -15.31 3.36
C LYS A 15 7.06 -15.10 2.88
N VAL A 16 6.82 -15.34 1.59
CA VAL A 16 5.50 -15.28 0.95
C VAL A 16 4.56 -16.38 1.48
N ASP A 17 5.10 -17.55 1.85
CA ASP A 17 4.33 -18.68 2.41
C ASP A 17 3.76 -18.38 3.82
N VAL A 18 4.32 -17.42 4.56
CA VAL A 18 3.85 -17.07 5.91
C VAL A 18 2.75 -15.99 5.88
N SER A 19 2.88 -14.94 5.05
CA SER A 19 1.94 -13.80 5.07
C SER A 19 0.53 -14.10 4.54
N ILE A 20 0.38 -15.19 3.77
CA ILE A 20 -0.87 -15.52 3.07
C ILE A 20 -1.72 -16.56 3.86
N ARG A 21 -1.20 -17.16 4.93
CA ARG A 21 -1.88 -18.28 5.61
C ARG A 21 -2.84 -17.84 6.72
N ARG A 22 -4.15 -17.92 6.40
CA ARG A 22 -5.36 -18.08 7.27
C ARG A 22 -6.20 -16.85 7.69
N SER A 23 -5.95 -15.66 7.16
CA SER A 23 -6.49 -14.43 7.81
C SER A 23 -6.69 -13.30 6.82
N ALA A 24 -7.19 -12.14 7.29
CA ALA A 24 -7.61 -10.91 6.57
C ALA A 24 -7.65 -10.98 5.04
N HIS A 25 -6.51 -11.23 4.40
CA HIS A 25 -6.38 -11.62 2.99
C HIS A 25 -7.47 -12.58 2.50
N ALA A 26 -7.81 -13.66 3.22
CA ALA A 26 -8.90 -14.55 2.82
C ALA A 26 -10.28 -13.87 2.88
N ARG A 27 -10.52 -13.03 3.90
CA ARG A 27 -11.77 -12.27 4.06
C ARG A 27 -11.96 -11.25 2.94
N TYR A 28 -10.87 -10.60 2.52
CA TYR A 28 -10.87 -9.57 1.50
C TYR A 28 -10.48 -10.07 0.11
N SER A 29 -10.16 -11.35 -0.05
CA SER A 29 -9.81 -11.97 -1.34
C SER A 29 -10.90 -11.82 -2.40
N ARG A 30 -12.16 -11.69 -1.97
CA ARG A 30 -13.32 -11.45 -2.85
C ARG A 30 -13.44 -10.00 -3.31
N LEU A 31 -12.72 -9.09 -2.66
CA LEU A 31 -12.65 -7.67 -2.99
C LEU A 31 -11.42 -7.34 -3.84
N LYS A 32 -10.68 -8.32 -4.35
CA LYS A 32 -9.52 -8.03 -5.21
C LYS A 32 -9.95 -7.27 -6.47
N PRO A 33 -9.09 -6.39 -7.02
CA PRO A 33 -9.32 -5.75 -8.31
C PRO A 33 -9.63 -6.79 -9.39
N ASP A 34 -10.60 -6.49 -10.25
CA ASP A 34 -10.89 -7.28 -11.44
C ASP A 34 -10.38 -6.59 -12.71
N LYS A 35 -10.66 -7.18 -13.88
CA LYS A 35 -10.27 -6.58 -15.16
C LYS A 35 -10.88 -5.19 -15.36
N SER A 36 -12.09 -4.97 -14.86
CA SER A 36 -12.77 -3.67 -14.94
C SER A 36 -12.08 -2.63 -14.05
N SER A 37 -11.62 -3.03 -12.87
CA SER A 37 -10.86 -2.16 -11.97
C SER A 37 -9.60 -1.62 -12.63
N ILE A 38 -8.85 -2.46 -13.35
CA ILE A 38 -7.65 -2.02 -14.08
C ILE A 38 -8.00 -1.10 -15.24
N GLN A 39 -9.04 -1.43 -16.01
CA GLN A 39 -9.47 -0.62 -17.16
C GLN A 39 -9.98 0.76 -16.74
N THR A 40 -10.71 0.84 -15.62
CA THR A 40 -11.28 2.09 -15.10
C THR A 40 -10.32 2.84 -14.18
N ALA A 41 -9.24 2.19 -13.74
CA ALA A 41 -8.38 2.58 -12.63
C ALA A 41 -9.11 2.79 -11.30
N ILE A 42 -10.28 2.17 -11.11
CA ILE A 42 -11.05 2.24 -9.87
C ILE A 42 -10.88 0.91 -9.13
N VAL A 43 -10.28 0.98 -7.95
CA VAL A 43 -10.00 -0.19 -7.10
C VAL A 43 -10.66 -0.04 -5.73
N PRO A 44 -11.07 -1.16 -5.11
CA PRO A 44 -11.38 -1.16 -3.69
C PRO A 44 -10.12 -0.93 -2.87
N VAL A 45 -10.19 -0.02 -1.91
CA VAL A 45 -9.14 0.25 -0.92
C VAL A 45 -9.72 0.02 0.47
N ILE A 46 -9.05 -0.80 1.27
CA ILE A 46 -9.40 -1.01 2.68
C ILE A 46 -8.67 0.04 3.49
N ILE A 47 -9.42 0.91 4.16
CA ILE A 47 -8.85 1.99 4.96
C ILE A 47 -8.36 1.45 6.29
N GLU A 48 -7.14 1.79 6.68
CA GLU A 48 -6.53 1.45 7.95
C GLU A 48 -6.41 2.67 8.85
N VAL A 49 -5.81 3.75 8.33
CA VAL A 49 -5.57 4.98 9.09
C VAL A 49 -6.32 6.14 8.47
N PRO A 50 -7.29 6.73 9.17
CA PRO A 50 -7.97 7.92 8.67
C PRO A 50 -7.02 9.11 8.54
N ARG A 51 -7.34 10.05 7.67
CA ARG A 51 -6.58 11.31 7.59
C ARG A 51 -6.56 12.02 8.95
N ASP A 52 -5.49 12.78 9.18
CA ASP A 52 -5.22 13.56 10.40
C ASP A 52 -5.06 12.73 11.68
N GLN A 53 -4.92 11.40 11.56
CA GLN A 53 -4.66 10.52 12.70
C GLN A 53 -3.16 10.27 12.92
N ARG A 54 -2.82 9.96 14.18
CA ARG A 54 -1.48 9.55 14.61
C ARG A 54 -1.38 8.07 15.01
N ASN A 55 -2.52 7.40 15.13
CA ASN A 55 -2.55 5.98 15.42
C ASN A 55 -2.32 5.23 14.11
N LYS A 56 -1.14 4.63 13.95
CA LYS A 56 -0.88 3.71 12.85
C LYS A 56 -1.58 2.40 13.18
N LEU A 57 -2.76 2.26 12.60
CA LEU A 57 -3.51 1.01 12.57
C LEU A 57 -3.00 0.16 11.40
N GLU A 58 -3.07 -1.14 11.56
CA GLU A 58 -2.68 -2.12 10.53
C GLU A 58 -3.52 -3.38 10.69
N TYR A 59 -3.90 -4.00 9.58
CA TYR A 59 -4.50 -5.33 9.64
C TYR A 59 -3.45 -6.37 10.00
N ASP A 60 -3.67 -7.04 11.13
CA ASP A 60 -2.87 -8.19 11.48
C ASP A 60 -3.11 -9.32 10.46
N LYS A 61 -2.01 -9.76 9.83
CA LYS A 61 -2.03 -10.71 8.73
C LYS A 61 -2.53 -12.08 9.15
N ASP A 62 -2.49 -12.41 10.45
CA ASP A 62 -2.77 -13.72 11.06
C ASP A 62 -4.19 -13.86 11.62
N THR A 63 -4.80 -12.78 12.08
CA THR A 63 -6.17 -12.76 12.64
C THR A 63 -7.15 -12.02 11.74
N GLY A 64 -6.66 -11.15 10.85
CA GLY A 64 -7.47 -10.21 10.08
C GLY A 64 -8.24 -9.20 10.92
N THR A 65 -7.73 -8.90 12.10
CA THR A 65 -8.23 -7.83 12.96
C THR A 65 -7.43 -6.57 12.69
N LEU A 66 -8.10 -5.42 12.75
CA LEU A 66 -7.43 -4.13 12.71
C LEU A 66 -6.82 -3.87 14.10
N GLN A 67 -5.51 -3.71 14.15
CA GLN A 67 -4.76 -3.54 15.39
C GLN A 67 -4.00 -2.21 15.39
N LEU A 68 -3.76 -1.67 16.59
CA LEU A 68 -2.83 -0.56 16.76
C LEU A 68 -1.41 -1.12 16.68
N ASP A 69 -0.71 -0.90 15.56
CA ASP A 69 0.72 -1.21 15.43
C ASP A 69 1.53 -0.26 16.33
N ARG A 70 1.32 1.05 16.18
CA ARG A 70 1.93 2.06 17.04
C ARG A 70 1.24 3.42 16.95
N VAL A 71 1.49 4.27 17.94
CA VAL A 71 1.28 5.72 17.82
C VAL A 71 2.53 6.31 17.17
N LEU A 72 2.38 7.18 16.16
CA LEU A 72 3.51 7.85 15.52
C LEU A 72 4.36 8.60 16.56
N HIS A 73 5.66 8.29 16.61
CA HIS A 73 6.61 8.95 17.51
C HIS A 73 6.78 10.43 17.14
N SER A 74 6.85 10.70 15.84
CA SER A 74 6.87 12.06 15.28
C SER A 74 5.54 12.78 15.51
N SER A 75 5.59 14.12 15.59
CA SER A 75 4.42 14.98 15.78
C SER A 75 3.59 15.21 14.51
N CYS A 76 3.74 14.35 13.49
CA CYS A 76 3.01 14.41 12.24
C CYS A 76 1.76 13.52 12.28
N HIS A 77 0.87 13.74 11.31
CA HIS A 77 -0.38 13.01 11.09
C HIS A 77 -0.47 12.56 9.64
N TYR A 78 -1.24 11.51 9.37
CA TYR A 78 -1.43 11.02 8.00
C TYR A 78 -2.11 12.10 7.12
N PRO A 79 -1.51 12.51 5.99
CA PRO A 79 -2.01 13.62 5.17
C PRO A 79 -3.21 13.24 4.28
N GLY A 80 -3.54 11.96 4.19
CA GLY A 80 -4.71 11.40 3.55
C GLY A 80 -5.16 10.13 4.28
N ASP A 81 -6.32 9.58 3.92
CA ASP A 81 -6.69 8.26 4.42
C ASP A 81 -5.69 7.24 3.86
N TYR A 82 -5.19 6.36 4.70
CA TYR A 82 -4.19 5.37 4.35
C TYR A 82 -4.78 3.97 4.43
N GLY A 83 -4.40 3.13 3.50
CA GLY A 83 -4.84 1.75 3.47
C GLY A 83 -4.14 0.98 2.36
N PHE A 84 -4.77 -0.11 1.92
CA PHE A 84 -4.17 -0.98 0.90
C PHE A 84 -5.21 -1.56 -0.06
N VAL A 85 -4.73 -2.05 -1.20
CA VAL A 85 -5.57 -2.76 -2.18
C VAL A 85 -5.55 -4.27 -1.86
N PRO A 86 -6.69 -4.91 -1.55
CA PRO A 86 -6.73 -6.33 -1.27
C PRO A 86 -6.40 -7.18 -2.50
N GLY A 87 -5.82 -8.36 -2.29
CA GLY A 87 -5.46 -9.25 -3.40
C GLY A 87 -4.26 -8.76 -4.22
N THR A 88 -3.39 -7.98 -3.59
CA THR A 88 -2.10 -7.53 -4.12
C THR A 88 -0.98 -7.97 -3.19
N LEU A 89 0.25 -8.01 -3.69
CA LEU A 89 1.44 -8.35 -2.91
C LEU A 89 2.64 -7.61 -3.48
N CYS A 90 3.44 -7.02 -2.60
CA CYS A 90 4.68 -6.34 -2.91
C CYS A 90 5.88 -7.19 -2.47
N PRO A 91 7.11 -6.87 -2.92
CA PRO A 91 8.31 -7.66 -2.60
C PRO A 91 8.66 -7.76 -1.11
N ASP A 92 8.17 -6.83 -0.28
CA ASP A 92 8.29 -6.81 1.17
C ASP A 92 7.34 -7.79 1.88
N GLY A 93 6.34 -8.31 1.15
CA GLY A 93 5.34 -9.25 1.65
C GLY A 93 4.07 -8.58 2.18
N ASP A 94 3.90 -7.28 1.96
CA ASP A 94 2.69 -6.50 2.24
C ASP A 94 1.86 -6.26 0.97
N PRO A 95 0.56 -5.98 1.07
CA PRO A 95 -0.23 -5.49 -0.07
C PRO A 95 0.25 -4.09 -0.50
N ILE A 96 -0.08 -3.68 -1.73
CA ILE A 96 0.26 -2.34 -2.20
C ILE A 96 -0.52 -1.28 -1.40
N ASP A 97 0.24 -0.34 -0.83
CA ASP A 97 -0.27 0.77 -0.04
C ASP A 97 -0.90 1.86 -0.90
N VAL A 98 -1.88 2.56 -0.32
CA VAL A 98 -2.61 3.65 -0.96
C VAL A 98 -2.79 4.83 -0.01
N VAL A 99 -2.46 6.03 -0.47
CA VAL A 99 -2.89 7.30 0.13
C VAL A 99 -4.10 7.82 -0.65
N VAL A 100 -5.25 7.86 0.01
CA VAL A 100 -6.51 8.33 -0.53
C VAL A 100 -6.74 9.78 -0.11
N LEU A 101 -6.78 10.67 -1.10
CA LEU A 101 -7.11 12.08 -0.91
C LEU A 101 -8.63 12.22 -0.87
N SER A 102 -9.14 12.47 0.33
CA SER A 102 -10.57 12.68 0.62
C SER A 102 -10.76 13.99 1.38
N LYS A 103 -11.91 14.65 1.25
CA LYS A 103 -12.20 15.85 2.06
C LYS A 103 -12.51 15.49 3.52
N PHE A 104 -13.09 14.33 3.74
CA PHE A 104 -13.57 13.89 5.05
C PHE A 104 -12.93 12.54 5.36
N ALA A 105 -12.36 12.42 6.56
CA ALA A 105 -11.72 11.21 7.01
C ALA A 105 -12.67 10.00 6.91
N LEU A 106 -12.16 8.90 6.36
CA LEU A 106 -12.89 7.66 6.25
C LEU A 106 -12.79 6.85 7.54
N THR A 107 -13.74 5.94 7.77
CA THR A 107 -13.73 5.08 8.95
C THR A 107 -12.76 3.91 8.76
N PRO A 108 -11.91 3.57 9.75
CA PRO A 108 -11.06 2.39 9.66
C PRO A 108 -11.86 1.11 9.38
N GLY A 109 -11.35 0.29 8.47
CA GLY A 109 -11.97 -0.95 7.99
C GLY A 109 -13.07 -0.80 6.95
N VAL A 110 -13.42 0.44 6.56
CA VAL A 110 -14.31 0.64 5.40
C VAL A 110 -13.58 0.28 4.10
N VAL A 111 -14.36 -0.15 3.12
CA VAL A 111 -13.88 -0.35 1.74
C VAL A 111 -14.37 0.80 0.89
N ALA A 112 -13.45 1.62 0.39
CA ALA A 112 -13.75 2.73 -0.50
C ALA A 112 -13.42 2.37 -1.95
N GLN A 113 -14.25 2.79 -2.90
CA GLN A 113 -13.93 2.70 -4.33
C GLN A 113 -13.09 3.91 -4.71
N CYS A 114 -11.82 3.70 -5.00
CA CYS A 114 -10.84 4.76 -5.20
C CYS A 114 -10.28 4.73 -6.61
N ARG A 115 -10.22 5.89 -7.25
CA ARG A 115 -9.55 6.08 -8.54
C ARG A 115 -8.08 6.31 -8.30
N ILE A 116 -7.23 5.47 -8.88
CA ILE A 116 -5.78 5.67 -8.89
C ILE A 116 -5.43 6.83 -9.83
N VAL A 117 -4.63 7.77 -9.32
CA VAL A 117 -4.22 8.97 -10.06
C VAL A 117 -2.71 9.09 -10.19
N GLY A 118 -1.93 8.36 -9.38
CA GLY A 118 -0.46 8.38 -9.47
C GLY A 118 0.19 7.43 -8.48
N VAL A 119 1.51 7.48 -8.40
CA VAL A 119 2.32 6.69 -7.48
C VAL A 119 3.46 7.54 -6.93
N MET A 120 3.80 7.33 -5.67
CA MET A 120 5.00 7.89 -5.04
C MET A 120 6.00 6.75 -4.86
N ASP A 121 7.11 6.79 -5.59
CA ASP A 121 8.22 5.84 -5.41
C ASP A 121 9.05 6.28 -4.20
N MET A 122 9.16 5.40 -3.21
CA MET A 122 9.96 5.64 -2.03
C MET A 122 10.75 4.39 -1.63
N GLU A 123 11.80 4.65 -0.87
CA GLU A 123 12.67 3.64 -0.31
C GLU A 123 12.89 3.92 1.17
N ASP A 124 12.87 2.87 1.99
CA ASP A 124 13.21 2.93 3.40
C ASP A 124 14.31 1.91 3.75
N GLU A 125 14.61 1.73 5.04
CA GLU A 125 15.65 0.80 5.47
C GLU A 125 15.40 -0.69 5.12
N LYS A 126 14.19 -1.03 4.66
CA LYS A 126 13.79 -2.39 4.24
C LYS A 126 13.74 -2.57 2.72
N GLY A 127 13.82 -1.50 1.94
CA GLY A 127 13.81 -1.54 0.47
C GLY A 127 12.80 -0.58 -0.15
N GLY A 128 12.39 -0.86 -1.39
CA GLY A 128 11.36 -0.09 -2.08
C GLY A 128 9.98 -0.31 -1.49
N ASP A 129 9.21 0.77 -1.36
CA ASP A 129 7.90 0.84 -0.69
C ASP A 129 6.97 1.81 -1.47
N ALA A 130 6.65 1.48 -2.72
CA ALA A 130 5.82 2.35 -3.56
C ALA A 130 4.42 2.53 -2.99
N LYS A 131 3.90 3.76 -3.04
CA LYS A 131 2.56 4.08 -2.53
C LYS A 131 1.69 4.66 -3.62
N LEU A 132 0.55 4.03 -3.88
CA LEU A 132 -0.42 4.56 -4.83
C LEU A 132 -1.08 5.81 -4.25
N ILE A 133 -1.41 6.74 -5.13
CA ILE A 133 -2.14 7.95 -4.82
C ILE A 133 -3.50 7.82 -5.47
N ALA A 134 -4.55 8.02 -4.68
CA ALA A 134 -5.92 7.83 -5.15
C ALA A 134 -6.87 8.90 -4.61
N VAL A 135 -8.05 8.97 -5.20
CA VAL A 135 -9.18 9.77 -4.72
C VAL A 135 -10.42 8.89 -4.61
N VAL A 136 -11.38 9.24 -3.75
CA VAL A 136 -12.67 8.54 -3.73
C VAL A 136 -13.38 8.78 -5.07
N ALA A 137 -13.69 7.70 -5.80
CA ALA A 137 -14.11 7.78 -7.20
C ALA A 137 -15.46 8.50 -7.39
N SER A 138 -16.33 8.43 -6.39
CA SER A 138 -17.65 9.05 -6.36
C SER A 138 -17.69 10.45 -5.73
N GLU A 139 -16.58 10.94 -5.18
CA GLU A 139 -16.55 12.22 -4.45
C GLU A 139 -16.55 13.40 -5.43
N PRO A 140 -17.59 14.27 -5.41
CA PRO A 140 -17.72 15.37 -6.37
C PRO A 140 -16.53 16.33 -6.41
N ARG A 141 -15.86 16.55 -5.28
CA ARG A 141 -14.76 17.52 -5.16
C ARG A 141 -13.45 17.04 -5.78
N THR A 142 -13.33 15.74 -6.04
CA THR A 142 -12.13 15.11 -6.61
C THR A 142 -12.37 14.56 -8.01
N LEU A 143 -13.54 14.82 -8.62
CA LEU A 143 -13.88 14.30 -9.96
C LEU A 143 -12.90 14.75 -11.05
N SER A 144 -12.33 15.95 -10.93
CA SER A 144 -11.34 16.49 -11.88
C SER A 144 -9.93 15.91 -11.69
N ILE A 145 -9.66 15.24 -10.57
CA ILE A 145 -8.36 14.63 -10.30
C ILE A 145 -8.33 13.26 -10.98
N MET A 146 -7.61 13.20 -12.10
CA MET A 146 -7.56 12.03 -12.99
C MET A 146 -6.13 11.52 -13.21
N ASP A 147 -5.14 12.33 -12.84
CA ASP A 147 -3.71 12.07 -12.92
C ASP A 147 -2.98 12.83 -11.80
N ILE A 148 -1.70 12.53 -11.57
CA ILE A 148 -0.89 13.06 -10.46
C ILE A 148 -0.61 14.55 -10.62
N ASP A 149 -0.64 15.05 -11.85
CA ASP A 149 -0.47 16.48 -12.15
C ASP A 149 -1.73 17.29 -11.89
N HIS A 150 -2.87 16.64 -11.69
CA HIS A 150 -4.09 17.32 -11.22
C HIS A 150 -4.10 17.47 -9.69
N VAL A 151 -3.21 16.77 -8.97
CA VAL A 151 -3.05 16.94 -7.53
C VAL A 151 -2.27 18.22 -7.25
N PRO A 152 -2.77 19.13 -6.40
CA PRO A 152 -2.07 20.36 -6.07
C PRO A 152 -0.65 20.08 -5.58
N ILE A 153 0.33 20.84 -6.09
CA ILE A 153 1.74 20.61 -5.79
C ILE A 153 2.03 20.59 -4.28
N HIS A 154 1.37 21.45 -3.51
CA HIS A 154 1.55 21.52 -2.06
C HIS A 154 1.05 20.26 -1.35
N VAL A 155 -0.04 19.65 -1.81
CA VAL A 155 -0.54 18.37 -1.28
C VAL A 155 0.50 17.27 -1.53
N LYS A 156 1.12 17.24 -2.72
CA LYS A 156 2.23 16.31 -3.00
C LYS A 156 3.41 16.57 -2.05
N SER A 157 3.79 17.82 -1.82
CA SER A 157 4.85 18.17 -0.87
C SER A 157 4.56 17.76 0.58
N GLU A 158 3.32 17.92 1.06
CA GLU A 158 2.90 17.47 2.39
C GLU A 158 2.99 15.95 2.54
N ILE A 159 2.55 15.20 1.53
CA ILE A 159 2.68 13.73 1.50
C ILE A 159 4.15 13.31 1.53
N GLN A 160 4.97 13.94 0.70
CA GLN A 160 6.41 13.69 0.65
C GLN A 160 7.05 13.90 2.03
N GLN A 161 6.82 15.08 2.61
CA GLN A 161 7.36 15.47 3.91
C GLN A 161 6.90 14.53 5.04
N PHE A 162 5.63 14.11 5.02
CA PHE A 162 5.12 13.13 5.99
C PHE A 162 5.94 11.85 5.96
N PHE A 163 6.12 11.23 4.79
CA PHE A 163 6.86 9.97 4.69
C PHE A 163 8.35 10.12 4.99
N GLU A 164 8.97 11.25 4.67
CA GLU A 164 10.36 11.53 5.05
C GLU A 164 10.56 11.66 6.58
N LEU A 165 9.53 12.12 7.31
CA LEU A 165 9.67 12.46 8.73
C LEU A 165 9.01 11.49 9.72
N TYR A 166 7.98 10.73 9.33
CA TYR A 166 7.13 10.01 10.29
C TYR A 166 7.87 8.96 11.14
N LYS A 167 8.94 8.37 10.61
CA LYS A 167 9.81 7.41 11.31
C LYS A 167 11.04 8.04 11.97
N SER A 168 11.27 9.35 11.84
CA SER A 168 12.53 10.00 12.28
C SER A 168 12.80 9.82 13.78
N LEU A 169 11.76 9.86 14.62
CA LEU A 169 11.86 9.63 16.07
C LEU A 169 11.76 8.15 16.47
N GLU A 170 11.74 7.22 15.52
CA GLU A 170 11.79 5.77 15.78
C GLU A 170 13.23 5.20 15.78
N ALA A 171 14.21 5.99 15.35
CA ALA A 171 15.60 5.57 15.29
C ALA A 171 16.14 5.20 16.68
N LYS A 172 16.88 4.08 16.76
CA LYS A 172 17.56 3.62 17.98
C LYS A 172 19.04 3.41 17.70
N PRO A 173 19.91 3.40 18.73
CA PRO A 173 21.32 3.04 18.55
C PRO A 173 21.47 1.70 17.82
N GLY A 174 22.23 1.70 16.71
CA GLY A 174 22.42 0.52 15.86
C GLY A 174 21.22 0.12 14.98
N LYS A 175 20.11 0.89 14.99
CA LYS A 175 18.92 0.67 14.17
C LYS A 175 18.42 2.01 13.61
N PRO A 176 19.08 2.57 12.59
CA PRO A 176 18.65 3.81 11.97
C PRO A 176 17.29 3.62 11.28
N LYS A 177 16.55 4.71 11.17
CA LYS A 177 15.29 4.80 10.42
C LYS A 177 15.43 5.94 9.43
N TRP A 178 15.12 5.68 8.17
CA TRP A 178 15.20 6.68 7.13
C TRP A 178 14.21 6.35 6.02
N VAL A 179 13.76 7.39 5.34
CA VAL A 179 12.92 7.29 4.16
C VAL A 179 13.46 8.27 3.13
N LYS A 180 13.46 7.85 1.86
CA LYS A 180 13.83 8.70 0.74
C LYS A 180 12.75 8.58 -0.34
N ILE A 181 12.18 9.72 -0.72
CA ILE A 181 11.28 9.78 -1.86
C ILE A 181 12.11 9.91 -3.14
N ARG A 182 11.88 9.01 -4.09
CA ARG A 182 12.65 8.92 -5.34
C ARG A 182 12.01 9.74 -6.45
N SER A 183 10.71 9.56 -6.66
CA SER A 183 9.97 10.26 -7.71
C SER A 183 8.46 10.18 -7.49
N TRP A 184 7.74 11.03 -8.22
CA TRP A 184 6.31 10.89 -8.46
C TRP A 184 6.11 10.29 -9.86
N GLY A 185 5.26 9.29 -9.96
CA GLY A 185 4.81 8.69 -11.20
C GLY A 185 3.36 9.05 -11.50
N ASP A 186 3.05 9.15 -12.78
CA ASP A 186 1.69 9.36 -13.30
C ASP A 186 0.78 8.15 -13.06
N ARG A 187 -0.46 8.27 -13.54
CA ARG A 187 -1.45 7.20 -13.43
C ARG A 187 -1.03 5.91 -14.16
N GLU A 188 -0.33 6.01 -15.29
CA GLU A 188 0.10 4.84 -16.05
C GLU A 188 1.12 4.02 -15.26
N GLN A 189 2.12 4.70 -14.70
CA GLN A 189 3.13 4.10 -13.83
C GLN A 189 2.49 3.48 -12.58
N ALA A 190 1.49 4.15 -12.00
CA ALA A 190 0.74 3.62 -10.86
C ALA A 190 -0.06 2.35 -11.19
N LEU A 191 -0.69 2.31 -12.36
CA LEU A 191 -1.42 1.12 -12.83
C LEU A 191 -0.49 -0.05 -13.14
N LYS A 192 0.73 0.24 -13.62
CA LYS A 192 1.76 -0.78 -13.78
C LYS A 192 2.15 -1.38 -12.44
N GLU A 193 2.42 -0.55 -11.42
CA GLU A 193 2.78 -1.01 -10.07
C GLU A 193 1.66 -1.87 -9.45
N LEU A 194 0.41 -1.42 -9.59
CA LEU A 194 -0.76 -2.18 -9.16
C LEU A 194 -0.84 -3.54 -9.87
N LYS A 195 -0.65 -3.58 -11.19
CA LYS A 195 -0.70 -4.82 -11.97
C LYS A 195 0.40 -5.79 -11.54
N ASP A 196 1.64 -5.30 -11.38
CA ASP A 196 2.77 -6.12 -10.94
C ASP A 196 2.48 -6.72 -9.55
N SER A 197 1.85 -5.95 -8.66
CA SER A 197 1.43 -6.41 -7.33
C SER A 197 0.32 -7.46 -7.36
N ILE A 198 -0.65 -7.33 -8.28
CA ILE A 198 -1.70 -8.35 -8.50
C ILE A 198 -1.10 -9.65 -9.04
N ASP A 199 -0.20 -9.56 -10.00
CA ASP A 199 0.44 -10.72 -10.63
C ASP A 199 1.31 -11.49 -9.61
N LEU A 200 2.03 -10.77 -8.75
CA LEU A 200 2.81 -11.36 -7.68
C LEU A 200 1.91 -12.08 -6.65
N TYR A 201 0.78 -11.46 -6.27
CA TYR A 201 -0.20 -12.11 -5.39
C TYR A 201 -0.77 -13.39 -6.01
N ALA A 202 -1.19 -13.33 -7.27
CA ALA A 202 -1.75 -14.49 -7.98
C ALA A 202 -0.74 -15.65 -8.07
N THR A 203 0.49 -15.36 -8.46
CA THR A 203 1.58 -16.35 -8.54
C THR A 203 1.86 -16.99 -7.18
N SER A 204 1.86 -16.18 -6.13
CA SER A 204 2.08 -16.63 -4.76
C SER A 204 0.96 -17.56 -4.27
N MET A 205 -0.29 -17.22 -4.56
CA MET A 205 -1.46 -18.04 -4.28
C MET A 205 -1.43 -19.38 -5.03
N GLU A 206 -1.02 -19.39 -6.30
CA GLU A 206 -0.88 -20.64 -7.06
C GLU A 206 0.18 -21.56 -6.48
N CYS A 207 1.36 -21.02 -6.11
CA CYS A 207 2.40 -21.80 -5.45
C CYS A 207 1.89 -22.43 -4.14
N LEU A 208 1.19 -21.65 -3.32
CA LEU A 208 0.59 -22.11 -2.08
C LEU A 208 -0.41 -23.25 -2.27
N ASN A 209 -1.28 -23.12 -3.27
CA ASN A 209 -2.28 -24.15 -3.55
C ASN A 209 -1.63 -25.45 -4.03
N ARG A 210 -0.55 -25.38 -4.82
CA ARG A 210 0.21 -26.57 -5.25
C ARG A 210 0.98 -27.25 -4.11
N MET A 211 1.41 -26.52 -3.09
CA MET A 211 2.08 -27.09 -1.92
C MET A 211 1.11 -27.78 -0.94
N ARG A 212 -0.19 -27.49 -1.05
CA ARG A 212 -1.24 -28.06 -0.20
C ARG A 212 -1.96 -29.25 -0.84
N ALA A 213 -1.80 -29.44 -2.15
CA ALA A 213 -2.31 -30.57 -2.91
C ALA A 213 -1.33 -31.74 -2.85
#